data_AF-A0A6N1Y9T1-F1
#
_entry.id   AF-A0A6N1Y9T1-F1
#
_cell.length_a   1.000
_cell.length_b   1.000
_cell.length_c   1.000
_cell.angle_alpha   90.00
_cell.angle_beta   90.00
_cell.angle_gamma   90.00
#
_symmetry.space_group_name_H-M   'P 1'
#
loop_
_entity.id
_entity.type
_entity.pdbx_description
1 polymer ?
#
loop_
_entity_poly.entity_id
_entity_poly.type
_entity_poly.pdbx_seq_one_letter_code
_entity_poly.pdbx_strand_id
1 'polypeptide(L)'
;MEATKQILLVEGGADKSFFEKICNRLSLDTVVQVASPKDLGGRRNSKEGVFQRLQVLLPQLNDGQITHLALVVDADYLERHGLGCQKTIARVSEIVEPFGFELNQDSENGLCFRHNDGLADLGLWVMPDNQQEGMLEDWIKACVKDDEQALFNQAIVAVQAVEGQKFSSHLKSKADVATWLAWQKQPGHGLYVAINDDLLDGDSLLFKAIEQWLLGIFK
;
A
#
# COMPACT_ATOMS: atom_id res chain seq x y z
N MET A 1 -7.59 22.25 -15.11
CA MET A 1 -6.63 21.22 -14.68
C MET A 1 -6.93 20.00 -15.52
N GLU A 2 -5.99 19.54 -16.35
CA GLU A 2 -6.11 18.20 -16.92
C GLU A 2 -6.21 17.19 -15.78
N ALA A 3 -7.03 16.16 -15.94
CA ALA A 3 -7.06 15.07 -14.98
C ALA A 3 -5.66 14.41 -14.95
N THR A 4 -5.14 14.17 -13.75
CA THR A 4 -3.89 13.44 -13.54
C THR A 4 -3.96 12.08 -14.22
N LYS A 5 -2.97 11.78 -15.07
CA LYS A 5 -2.90 10.54 -15.84
C LYS A 5 -2.10 9.44 -15.15
N GLN A 6 -1.62 9.65 -13.92
CA GLN A 6 -0.87 8.64 -13.17
C GLN A 6 -1.67 8.24 -11.94
N ILE A 7 -1.87 6.95 -11.73
CA ILE A 7 -2.75 6.45 -10.66
C ILE A 7 -1.99 5.47 -9.76
N LEU A 8 -2.03 5.73 -8.46
CA LEU A 8 -1.68 4.78 -7.41
C LEU A 8 -2.98 4.25 -6.80
N LEU A 9 -3.35 3.02 -7.12
CA LEU A 9 -4.56 2.36 -6.65
C LEU A 9 -4.29 1.62 -5.34
N VAL A 10 -5.02 1.97 -4.28
CA VAL A 10 -4.87 1.40 -2.93
C VAL A 10 -6.21 0.88 -2.40
N GLU A 11 -6.20 0.01 -1.39
CA GLU A 11 -7.43 -0.69 -0.96
C GLU A 11 -8.50 0.19 -0.33
N GLY A 12 -8.08 1.14 0.49
CA GLY A 12 -8.95 1.84 1.43
C GLY A 12 -8.64 3.33 1.59
N GLY A 13 -9.50 4.02 2.33
CA GLY A 13 -9.31 5.45 2.61
C GLY A 13 -8.16 5.74 3.56
N ALA A 14 -7.86 4.82 4.48
CA ALA A 14 -6.72 4.93 5.39
C ALA A 14 -5.39 4.82 4.63
N ASP A 15 -5.28 3.80 3.77
CA ASP A 15 -4.16 3.56 2.87
C ASP A 15 -3.95 4.75 1.93
N LYS A 16 -5.04 5.24 1.33
CA LYS A 16 -5.01 6.43 0.47
C LYS A 16 -4.40 7.62 1.20
N SER A 17 -4.93 7.95 2.37
CA SER A 17 -4.45 9.12 3.13
C SER A 17 -2.97 8.97 3.51
N PHE A 18 -2.53 7.74 3.79
CA PHE A 18 -1.14 7.43 4.09
C PHE A 18 -0.23 7.60 2.86
N PHE A 19 -0.60 7.00 1.73
CA PHE A 19 0.18 7.09 0.49
C PHE A 19 0.17 8.48 -0.13
N GLU A 20 -0.90 9.27 0.05
CA GLU A 20 -0.89 10.69 -0.29
C GLU A 20 0.26 11.42 0.43
N LYS A 21 0.56 11.09 1.69
CA LYS A 21 1.69 11.68 2.42
C LYS A 21 3.05 11.22 1.90
N ILE A 22 3.18 9.95 1.51
CA ILE A 22 4.41 9.47 0.85
C ILE A 22 4.60 10.17 -0.50
N CYS A 23 3.58 10.24 -1.34
CA CYS A 23 3.66 10.92 -2.64
C CYS A 23 4.01 12.41 -2.50
N ASN A 24 3.42 13.12 -1.52
CA ASN A 24 3.79 14.51 -1.20
C ASN A 24 5.28 14.63 -0.83
N ARG A 25 5.78 13.73 0.03
CA ARG A 25 7.19 13.72 0.44
C ARG A 25 8.13 13.51 -0.76
N LEU A 26 7.71 12.74 -1.76
CA LEU A 26 8.46 12.45 -2.98
C LEU A 26 8.26 13.48 -4.12
N SER A 27 7.46 14.52 -3.89
CA SER A 27 7.02 15.50 -4.91
C SER A 27 6.33 14.84 -6.11
N LEU A 28 5.57 13.78 -5.86
CA LEU A 28 4.73 13.07 -6.84
C LEU A 28 3.27 13.55 -6.80
N ASP A 29 2.88 14.33 -5.80
CA ASP A 29 1.51 14.77 -5.53
C ASP A 29 0.88 15.63 -6.63
N THR A 30 1.70 16.28 -7.46
CA THR A 30 1.22 17.06 -8.60
C THR A 30 0.88 16.22 -9.82
N VAL A 31 1.33 14.96 -9.88
CA VAL A 31 1.20 14.09 -11.05
C VAL A 31 0.48 12.77 -10.76
N VAL A 32 0.65 12.22 -9.54
CA VAL A 32 0.05 10.96 -9.10
C VAL A 32 -1.24 11.22 -8.33
N GLN A 33 -2.33 10.63 -8.82
CA GLN A 33 -3.57 10.50 -8.06
C GLN A 33 -3.53 9.20 -7.24
N VAL A 34 -3.45 9.33 -5.92
CA VAL A 34 -3.71 8.20 -5.02
C VAL A 34 -5.22 8.00 -4.89
N ALA A 35 -5.71 6.81 -5.21
CA ALA A 35 -7.14 6.56 -5.29
C ALA A 35 -7.52 5.19 -4.72
N SER A 36 -8.68 5.15 -4.06
CA SER A 36 -9.35 3.90 -3.71
C SER A 36 -10.29 3.44 -4.82
N PRO A 37 -10.77 2.17 -4.83
CA PRO A 37 -11.72 1.71 -5.83
C PRO A 37 -12.94 2.62 -5.98
N LYS A 38 -13.52 3.09 -4.87
CA LYS A 38 -14.69 4.00 -4.89
C LYS A 38 -14.39 5.35 -5.54
N ASP A 39 -13.19 5.89 -5.36
CA ASP A 39 -12.78 7.15 -6.01
C ASP A 39 -12.77 7.02 -7.53
N LEU A 40 -12.55 5.80 -8.04
CA LEU A 40 -12.52 5.45 -9.46
C LEU A 40 -13.81 4.74 -9.92
N GLY A 41 -14.93 4.98 -9.24
CA GLY A 41 -16.25 4.46 -9.63
C GLY A 41 -16.50 2.98 -9.29
N GLY A 42 -15.64 2.36 -8.49
CA GLY A 42 -15.82 1.03 -7.93
C GLY A 42 -16.90 1.00 -6.82
N ARG A 43 -17.45 -0.19 -6.55
CA ARG A 43 -18.54 -0.35 -5.56
C ARG A 43 -18.05 -0.34 -4.12
N ARG A 44 -16.90 -0.95 -3.84
CA ARG A 44 -16.38 -1.20 -2.49
C ARG A 44 -14.87 -1.00 -2.43
N ASN A 45 -14.42 -0.41 -1.34
CA ASN A 45 -13.00 -0.32 -0.97
C ASN A 45 -12.60 -1.62 -0.26
N SER A 46 -11.76 -2.39 -0.94
CA SER A 46 -11.24 -3.70 -0.53
C SER A 46 -10.24 -4.17 -1.59
N LYS A 47 -9.34 -5.08 -1.26
CA LYS A 47 -8.49 -5.83 -2.20
C LYS A 47 -9.20 -6.33 -3.47
N GLU A 48 -10.35 -6.99 -3.32
CA GLU A 48 -11.13 -7.44 -4.49
C GLU A 48 -11.69 -6.27 -5.32
N GLY A 49 -11.98 -5.15 -4.68
CA GLY A 49 -12.38 -3.92 -5.36
C GLY A 49 -11.24 -3.31 -6.17
N VAL A 50 -10.01 -3.42 -5.66
CA VAL A 50 -8.78 -3.05 -6.38
C VAL A 50 -8.62 -3.91 -7.63
N PHE A 51 -8.74 -5.23 -7.51
CA PHE A 51 -8.64 -6.16 -8.66
C PHE A 51 -9.72 -5.94 -9.72
N GLN A 52 -10.96 -5.67 -9.30
CA GLN A 52 -12.04 -5.32 -10.23
C GLN A 52 -11.75 -4.00 -10.93
N ARG A 53 -11.23 -3.01 -10.21
CA ARG A 53 -10.91 -1.70 -10.78
C ARG A 53 -9.71 -1.76 -11.72
N LEU A 54 -8.71 -2.57 -11.40
CA LEU A 54 -7.54 -2.84 -12.24
C LEU A 54 -7.96 -3.26 -13.65
N GLN A 55 -8.87 -4.24 -13.78
CA GLN A 55 -9.39 -4.70 -15.09
C GLN A 55 -10.03 -3.59 -15.93
N VAL A 56 -10.58 -2.55 -15.29
CA VAL A 56 -11.19 -1.40 -15.99
C VAL A 56 -10.14 -0.33 -16.33
N LEU A 57 -9.05 -0.24 -15.57
CA LEU A 57 -7.96 0.72 -15.81
C LEU A 57 -6.94 0.21 -16.84
N LEU A 58 -6.72 -1.10 -16.96
CA LEU A 58 -5.74 -1.66 -17.90
C LEU A 58 -5.99 -1.21 -19.35
N PRO A 59 -7.23 -1.24 -19.91
CA PRO A 59 -7.48 -0.69 -21.25
C PRO A 59 -7.14 0.80 -21.42
N GLN A 60 -7.17 1.57 -20.34
CA GLN A 60 -6.90 3.01 -20.34
C GLN A 60 -5.40 3.34 -20.43
N LEU A 61 -4.53 2.37 -20.16
CA LEU A 61 -3.10 2.49 -20.47
C LEU A 61 -2.89 2.44 -21.98
N ASN A 62 -3.61 1.57 -22.68
CA ASN A 62 -3.46 1.36 -24.12
C ASN A 62 -3.94 2.56 -24.95
N ASP A 63 -4.98 3.26 -24.50
CA ASP A 63 -5.52 4.44 -25.20
C ASP A 63 -4.93 5.78 -24.71
N GLY A 64 -4.03 5.75 -23.73
CA GLY A 64 -3.31 6.91 -23.20
C GLY A 64 -4.15 7.83 -22.30
N GLN A 65 -5.34 7.39 -21.87
CA GLN A 65 -6.10 8.08 -20.81
C GLN A 65 -5.34 8.06 -19.49
N ILE A 66 -4.68 6.93 -19.19
CA ILE A 66 -3.72 6.77 -18.11
C ILE A 66 -2.35 6.53 -18.74
N THR A 67 -1.32 7.09 -18.10
CA THR A 67 0.08 6.96 -18.51
C THR A 67 0.88 6.06 -17.58
N HIS A 68 0.50 5.96 -16.30
CA HIS A 68 1.16 5.12 -15.31
C HIS A 68 0.13 4.57 -14.34
N LEU A 69 0.27 3.31 -13.98
CA LEU A 69 -0.60 2.65 -13.02
C LEU A 69 0.25 1.82 -12.06
N ALA A 70 -0.01 1.98 -10.77
CA ALA A 70 0.55 1.13 -9.74
C ALA A 70 -0.52 0.71 -8.75
N LEU A 71 -0.30 -0.42 -8.09
CA LEU A 71 -1.16 -0.94 -7.04
C LEU A 71 -0.40 -1.07 -5.72
N VAL A 72 -1.07 -0.79 -4.62
CA VAL A 72 -0.65 -1.24 -3.28
C VAL A 72 -1.78 -2.03 -2.66
N VAL A 73 -1.50 -3.27 -2.29
CA VAL A 73 -2.46 -4.19 -1.69
C VAL A 73 -1.85 -4.89 -0.49
N ASP A 74 -2.68 -5.18 0.52
CA ASP A 74 -2.28 -6.00 1.65
C ASP A 74 -2.03 -7.44 1.17
N ALA A 75 -1.01 -8.14 1.67
CA ALA A 75 -0.91 -9.59 1.44
C ALA A 75 -2.05 -10.34 2.13
N ASP A 76 -2.55 -9.78 3.24
CA ASP A 76 -3.37 -10.46 4.25
C ASP A 76 -2.68 -11.73 4.78
N TYR A 77 -3.33 -12.41 5.72
CA TYR A 77 -2.83 -13.66 6.30
C TYR A 77 -3.51 -14.90 5.66
N LEU A 78 -2.70 -15.84 5.18
CA LEU A 78 -3.11 -17.04 4.43
C LEU A 78 -4.03 -17.97 5.23
N GLU A 79 -3.85 -18.03 6.55
CA GLU A 79 -4.51 -19.03 7.39
C GLU A 79 -6.03 -18.89 7.46
N ARG A 80 -6.62 -17.71 7.16
CA ARG A 80 -8.06 -17.54 7.33
C ARG A 80 -8.81 -16.85 6.21
N HIS A 81 -8.27 -15.89 5.47
CA HIS A 81 -9.00 -15.23 4.37
C HIS A 81 -8.09 -14.57 3.30
N GLY A 82 -6.77 -14.65 3.45
CA GLY A 82 -5.80 -14.01 2.55
C GLY A 82 -5.33 -14.91 1.42
N LEU A 83 -4.96 -14.26 0.31
CA LEU A 83 -4.12 -14.86 -0.70
C LEU A 83 -2.68 -15.05 -0.17
N GLY A 84 -2.26 -14.24 0.82
CA GLY A 84 -0.85 -14.09 1.20
C GLY A 84 -0.07 -13.43 0.07
N CYS A 85 1.22 -13.19 0.27
CA CYS A 85 2.00 -12.44 -0.71
C CYS A 85 2.02 -13.14 -2.08
N GLN A 86 2.45 -14.41 -2.13
CA GLN A 86 2.60 -15.15 -3.39
C GLN A 86 1.29 -15.30 -4.18
N LYS A 87 0.17 -15.65 -3.53
CA LYS A 87 -1.09 -15.77 -4.28
C LYS A 87 -1.66 -14.40 -4.66
N THR A 88 -1.31 -13.32 -3.94
CA THR A 88 -1.69 -11.95 -4.33
C THR A 88 -0.96 -11.57 -5.61
N ILE A 89 0.34 -11.86 -5.69
CA ILE A 89 1.14 -11.67 -6.90
C ILE A 89 0.56 -12.51 -8.04
N ALA A 90 0.34 -13.81 -7.82
CA ALA A 90 -0.23 -14.71 -8.84
C ALA A 90 -1.59 -14.22 -9.34
N ARG A 91 -2.45 -13.73 -8.43
CA ARG A 91 -3.75 -13.18 -8.79
C ARG A 91 -3.65 -11.93 -9.66
N VAL A 92 -2.71 -11.03 -9.36
CA VAL A 92 -2.45 -9.87 -10.21
C VAL A 92 -1.90 -10.32 -11.57
N SER A 93 -0.96 -11.27 -11.59
CA SER A 93 -0.43 -11.85 -12.84
C SER A 93 -1.54 -12.39 -13.75
N GLU A 94 -2.48 -13.17 -13.20
CA GLU A 94 -3.64 -13.69 -13.96
C GLU A 94 -4.53 -12.58 -14.53
N ILE A 95 -4.66 -11.45 -13.82
CA ILE A 95 -5.49 -10.33 -14.27
C ILE A 95 -4.82 -9.56 -15.41
N VAL A 96 -3.50 -9.40 -15.36
CA VAL A 96 -2.75 -8.52 -16.26
C VAL A 96 -2.21 -9.24 -17.49
N GLU A 97 -2.01 -10.56 -17.42
CA GLU A 97 -1.53 -11.40 -18.53
C GLU A 97 -2.37 -11.25 -19.81
N PRO A 98 -3.73 -11.26 -19.78
CA PRO A 98 -4.54 -11.05 -20.99
C PRO A 98 -4.37 -9.68 -21.64
N PHE A 99 -3.77 -8.72 -20.92
CA PHE A 99 -3.48 -7.37 -21.39
C PHE A 99 -2.02 -7.20 -21.82
N GLY A 100 -1.24 -8.27 -21.91
CA GLY A 100 0.14 -8.23 -22.41
C GLY A 100 1.20 -7.81 -21.38
N PHE A 101 0.84 -7.86 -20.09
CA PHE A 101 1.75 -7.58 -18.99
C PHE A 101 2.29 -8.85 -18.36
N GLU A 102 3.60 -8.89 -18.12
CA GLU A 102 4.31 -10.01 -17.50
C GLU A 102 5.20 -9.54 -16.35
N LEU A 103 5.30 -10.33 -15.29
CA LEU A 103 6.11 -9.97 -14.12
C LEU A 103 7.59 -9.87 -14.51
N ASN A 104 8.19 -8.70 -14.28
CA ASN A 104 9.61 -8.48 -14.46
C ASN A 104 10.39 -9.02 -13.25
N GLN A 105 11.14 -10.11 -13.45
CA GLN A 105 11.94 -10.72 -12.39
C GLN A 105 13.15 -9.87 -11.96
N ASP A 106 13.54 -8.90 -12.78
CA ASP A 106 14.69 -8.03 -12.52
C ASP A 106 14.31 -6.71 -11.81
N SER A 107 13.07 -6.58 -11.32
CA SER A 107 12.65 -5.33 -10.67
C SER A 107 13.30 -5.17 -9.30
N GLU A 108 13.98 -4.03 -9.10
CA GLU A 108 14.57 -3.68 -7.81
C GLU A 108 13.52 -3.01 -6.90
N ASN A 109 13.63 -3.25 -5.59
CA ASN A 109 12.89 -2.57 -4.53
C ASN A 109 11.36 -2.76 -4.50
N GLY A 110 10.73 -3.36 -5.49
CA GLY A 110 9.31 -3.70 -5.52
C GLY A 110 8.97 -4.52 -6.77
N LEU A 111 7.69 -4.82 -7.01
CA LEU A 111 7.27 -5.60 -8.16
C LEU A 111 6.86 -4.69 -9.31
N CYS A 112 7.16 -5.14 -10.52
CA CYS A 112 6.86 -4.42 -11.75
C CYS A 112 6.45 -5.41 -12.83
N PHE A 113 5.39 -5.12 -13.57
CA PHE A 113 4.97 -5.89 -14.72
C PHE A 113 5.27 -5.11 -15.98
N ARG A 114 6.07 -5.70 -16.88
CA ARG A 114 6.44 -5.10 -18.16
C ARG A 114 5.39 -5.42 -19.20
N HIS A 115 5.11 -4.45 -20.08
CA HIS A 115 4.27 -4.69 -21.23
C HIS A 115 5.09 -5.17 -22.44
N ASN A 116 4.60 -6.18 -23.15
CA ASN A 116 5.31 -6.81 -24.26
C ASN A 116 5.53 -5.88 -25.48
N ASP A 117 4.73 -4.83 -25.62
CA ASP A 117 4.81 -3.85 -26.73
C ASP A 117 5.29 -2.44 -26.30
N GLY A 118 5.91 -2.31 -25.12
CA GLY A 118 6.52 -1.03 -24.68
C GLY A 118 5.55 0.04 -24.16
N LEU A 119 4.35 -0.34 -23.74
CA LEU A 119 3.53 0.52 -22.88
C LEU A 119 4.21 0.73 -21.53
N ALA A 120 3.76 1.76 -20.79
CA ALA A 120 4.26 2.01 -19.44
C ALA A 120 4.06 0.77 -18.55
N ASP A 121 5.08 0.46 -17.77
CA ASP A 121 5.07 -0.66 -16.84
C ASP A 121 3.99 -0.48 -15.76
N LEU A 122 3.46 -1.59 -15.27
CA LEU A 122 2.49 -1.64 -14.19
C LEU A 122 3.20 -1.97 -12.87
N GLY A 123 3.17 -1.06 -11.90
CA GLY A 123 3.73 -1.29 -10.58
C GLY A 123 2.83 -2.14 -9.68
N LEU A 124 3.41 -3.01 -8.87
CA LEU A 124 2.73 -3.68 -7.76
C LEU A 124 3.58 -3.60 -6.48
N TRP A 125 2.96 -3.17 -5.38
CA TRP A 125 3.46 -3.39 -4.04
C TRP A 125 2.50 -4.28 -3.27
N VAL A 126 3.00 -5.39 -2.75
CA VAL A 126 2.26 -6.26 -1.84
C VAL A 126 2.79 -6.04 -0.44
N MET A 127 1.97 -5.50 0.46
CA MET A 127 2.40 -5.26 1.84
C MET A 127 2.76 -6.56 2.57
N PRO A 128 3.67 -6.48 3.56
CA PRO A 128 4.41 -5.28 3.93
C PRO A 128 5.60 -5.01 2.98
N ASP A 129 6.22 -6.04 2.41
CA ASP A 129 7.57 -5.96 1.84
C ASP A 129 7.75 -6.69 0.49
N ASN A 130 6.65 -7.03 -0.18
CA ASN A 130 6.60 -7.87 -1.39
C ASN A 130 7.02 -9.34 -1.20
N GLN A 131 7.18 -9.81 0.04
CA GLN A 131 7.65 -11.17 0.32
C GLN A 131 6.79 -11.88 1.37
N GLN A 132 6.53 -11.20 2.48
CA GLN A 132 5.86 -11.75 3.64
C GLN A 132 4.35 -11.49 3.62
N GLU A 133 3.62 -12.24 4.44
CA GLU A 133 2.24 -11.92 4.76
C GLU A 133 2.17 -10.71 5.68
N GLY A 134 1.10 -9.93 5.55
CA GLY A 134 0.85 -8.77 6.38
C GLY A 134 0.10 -7.66 5.67
N MET A 135 0.03 -6.53 6.37
CA MET A 135 -0.73 -5.34 5.97
C MET A 135 0.14 -4.09 6.10
N LEU A 136 -0.38 -2.95 5.65
CA LEU A 136 0.23 -1.64 5.88
C LEU A 136 0.62 -1.41 7.34
N GLU A 137 -0.18 -1.87 8.31
CA GLU A 137 0.19 -1.70 9.72
C GLU A 137 1.42 -2.52 10.11
N ASP A 138 1.67 -3.69 9.51
CA ASP A 138 2.92 -4.44 9.74
C ASP A 138 4.14 -3.70 9.16
N TRP A 139 3.97 -3.06 7.99
CA TRP A 139 5.00 -2.18 7.43
C TRP A 139 5.29 -0.98 8.34
N ILE A 140 4.24 -0.34 8.89
CA ILE A 140 4.38 0.78 9.83
C ILE A 140 5.17 0.33 11.06
N LYS A 141 4.82 -0.83 11.64
CA LYS A 141 5.52 -1.40 12.80
C LYS A 141 7.01 -1.59 12.53
N ALA A 142 7.35 -2.13 11.37
CA ALA A 142 8.74 -2.37 10.98
C ALA A 142 9.53 -1.07 10.75
N CYS A 143 8.84 0.05 10.52
CA CYS A 143 9.45 1.36 10.29
C CYS A 143 9.37 2.30 11.50
N VAL A 144 8.90 1.89 12.68
CA VAL A 144 8.85 2.80 13.85
C VAL A 144 10.27 3.22 14.25
N LYS A 145 10.50 4.53 14.44
CA LYS A 145 11.80 5.07 14.87
C LYS A 145 12.23 4.57 16.24
N ASP A 146 13.53 4.49 16.46
CA ASP A 146 14.13 4.05 17.72
C ASP A 146 13.65 4.85 18.94
N ASP A 147 13.47 6.17 18.81
CA ASP A 147 12.98 7.03 19.88
C ASP A 147 11.47 6.84 20.17
N GLU A 148 10.71 6.34 19.20
CA GLU A 148 9.30 5.97 19.35
C GLU A 148 9.09 4.54 19.88
N GLN A 149 10.11 3.67 19.80
CA GLN A 149 9.95 2.25 20.14
C GLN A 149 9.51 2.00 21.59
N ALA A 150 9.96 2.83 22.53
CA ALA A 150 9.55 2.69 23.93
C ALA A 150 8.03 2.91 24.10
N LEU A 151 7.47 3.91 23.43
CA LEU A 151 6.04 4.20 23.47
C LEU A 151 5.24 3.17 22.67
N PHE A 152 5.75 2.77 21.51
CA PHE A 152 5.13 1.73 20.68
C PHE A 152 5.02 0.39 21.42
N ASN A 153 6.07 -0.03 22.14
CA ASN A 153 6.04 -1.23 22.96
C ASN A 153 5.01 -1.15 24.10
N GLN A 154 4.81 0.02 24.71
CA GLN A 154 3.75 0.20 25.71
C GLN A 154 2.36 -0.02 25.09
N ALA A 155 2.14 0.41 23.84
CA ALA A 155 0.88 0.20 23.15
C ALA A 155 0.65 -1.30 22.88
N ILE A 156 1.66 -2.02 22.42
CA ILE A 156 1.60 -3.48 22.22
C ILE A 156 1.22 -4.19 23.52
N VAL A 157 1.87 -3.86 24.62
CA VAL A 157 1.60 -4.44 25.95
C VAL A 157 0.17 -4.13 26.39
N ALA A 158 -0.29 -2.90 26.22
CA ALA A 158 -1.66 -2.51 26.56
C ALA A 158 -2.70 -3.30 25.75
N VAL A 159 -2.49 -3.44 24.44
CA VAL A 159 -3.38 -4.24 23.58
C VAL A 159 -3.38 -5.71 24.00
N GLN A 160 -2.22 -6.28 24.36
CA GLN A 160 -2.12 -7.66 24.84
C GLN A 160 -2.80 -7.87 26.20
N ALA A 161 -2.72 -6.90 27.11
CA ALA A 161 -3.24 -7.00 28.47
C ALA A 161 -4.77 -6.81 28.57
N VAL A 162 -5.41 -6.28 27.53
CA VAL A 162 -6.88 -6.12 27.52
C VAL A 162 -7.56 -7.49 27.52
N GLU A 163 -8.32 -7.76 28.58
CA GLU A 163 -9.25 -8.88 28.63
C GLU A 163 -10.50 -8.59 27.79
N GLY A 164 -11.11 -9.64 27.22
CA GLY A 164 -12.35 -9.48 26.44
C GLY A 164 -12.16 -8.72 25.11
N GLN A 165 -11.01 -8.89 24.45
CA GLN A 165 -10.73 -8.31 23.13
C GLN A 165 -11.89 -8.58 22.16
N LYS A 166 -12.39 -7.52 21.52
CA LYS A 166 -13.48 -7.59 20.53
C LYS A 166 -13.00 -7.78 19.10
N PHE A 167 -11.76 -7.40 18.82
CA PHE A 167 -11.14 -7.59 17.51
C PHE A 167 -10.61 -9.02 17.39
N SER A 168 -10.61 -9.55 16.18
CA SER A 168 -10.03 -10.85 15.86
C SER A 168 -8.50 -10.79 15.87
N SER A 169 -7.84 -11.91 16.17
CA SER A 169 -6.37 -11.99 16.29
C SER A 169 -5.60 -11.44 15.09
N HIS A 170 -6.10 -11.61 13.86
CA HIS A 170 -5.45 -11.07 12.66
C HIS A 170 -5.47 -9.54 12.56
N LEU A 171 -6.31 -8.85 13.35
CA LEU A 171 -6.34 -7.38 13.44
C LEU A 171 -5.40 -6.86 14.53
N LYS A 172 -4.58 -7.73 15.15
CA LYS A 172 -3.67 -7.33 16.23
C LYS A 172 -2.74 -6.21 15.79
N SER A 173 -2.20 -6.27 14.57
CA SER A 173 -1.34 -5.19 14.06
C SER A 173 -2.06 -3.86 13.87
N LYS A 174 -3.33 -3.91 13.43
CA LYS A 174 -4.18 -2.71 13.38
C LYS A 174 -4.44 -2.14 14.77
N ALA A 175 -4.71 -3.00 15.76
CA ALA A 175 -4.94 -2.57 17.14
C ALA A 175 -3.68 -1.93 17.74
N ASP A 176 -2.50 -2.53 17.54
CA ASP A 176 -1.23 -2.00 18.05
C ASP A 176 -0.91 -0.61 17.49
N VAL A 177 -0.97 -0.47 16.16
CA VAL A 177 -0.70 0.81 15.49
C VAL A 177 -1.75 1.85 15.89
N ALA A 178 -3.04 1.50 15.92
CA ALA A 178 -4.09 2.44 16.30
C ALA A 178 -3.98 2.90 17.76
N THR A 179 -3.63 2.01 18.70
CA THR A 179 -3.42 2.37 20.11
C THR A 179 -2.20 3.27 20.26
N TRP A 180 -1.10 2.96 19.59
CA TRP A 180 0.09 3.82 19.59
C TRP A 180 -0.21 5.20 19.01
N LEU A 181 -0.87 5.28 17.85
CA LEU A 181 -1.27 6.56 17.24
C LEU A 181 -2.25 7.36 18.13
N ALA A 182 -3.08 6.70 18.92
CA ALA A 182 -3.96 7.36 19.88
C ALA A 182 -3.21 8.01 21.06
N TRP A 183 -1.92 7.71 21.25
CA TRP A 183 -1.06 8.33 22.27
C TRP A 183 -0.11 9.37 21.69
N GLN A 184 -0.14 9.57 20.38
CA GLN A 184 0.65 10.60 19.71
C GLN A 184 0.08 11.99 19.95
N LYS A 185 0.83 13.01 19.51
CA LYS A 185 0.47 14.43 19.65
C LYS A 185 -0.93 14.77 19.12
N GLN A 186 -1.37 14.09 18.07
CA GLN A 186 -2.68 14.26 17.45
C GLN A 186 -3.54 13.00 17.54
N PRO A 187 -4.11 12.68 18.72
CA PRO A 187 -4.91 11.46 18.87
C PRO A 187 -6.17 11.50 18.00
N GLY A 188 -6.63 10.32 17.55
CA GLY A 188 -7.86 10.15 16.77
C GLY A 188 -7.72 10.37 15.26
N HIS A 189 -6.51 10.66 14.77
CA HIS A 189 -6.22 10.78 13.34
C HIS A 189 -5.74 9.43 12.74
N GLY A 190 -5.76 9.33 11.41
CA GLY A 190 -5.45 8.09 10.69
C GLY A 190 -3.95 7.80 10.54
N LEU A 191 -3.64 6.73 9.82
CA LEU A 191 -2.28 6.23 9.58
C LEU A 191 -1.32 7.28 9.00
N TYR A 192 -1.84 8.26 8.25
CA TYR A 192 -1.07 9.35 7.67
C TYR A 192 -0.29 10.19 8.71
N VAL A 193 -0.70 10.17 9.99
CA VAL A 193 0.02 10.85 11.06
C VAL A 193 1.41 10.26 11.26
N ALA A 194 1.60 8.96 11.04
CA ALA A 194 2.92 8.34 11.15
C ALA A 194 3.97 9.00 10.22
N ILE A 195 3.54 9.47 9.05
CA ILE A 195 4.40 10.22 8.13
C ILE A 195 4.45 11.71 8.48
N ASN A 196 3.30 12.35 8.72
CA ASN A 196 3.24 13.79 8.99
C ASN A 196 4.04 14.20 10.22
N ASP A 197 3.96 13.42 11.29
CA ASP A 197 4.60 13.70 12.57
C ASP A 197 6.00 13.08 12.66
N ASP A 198 6.53 12.58 11.54
CA ASP A 198 7.89 12.05 11.41
C ASP A 198 8.18 10.93 12.43
N LEU A 199 7.23 9.99 12.58
CA LEU A 199 7.29 8.88 13.55
C LEU A 199 7.99 7.63 13.01
N LEU A 200 8.29 7.61 11.71
CA LEU A 200 8.86 6.45 11.02
C LEU A 200 10.30 6.70 10.57
N ASP A 201 11.14 5.68 10.68
CA ASP A 201 12.52 5.67 10.23
C ASP A 201 12.58 5.65 8.69
N GLY A 202 12.62 6.86 8.13
CA GLY A 202 12.78 7.08 6.70
C GLY A 202 14.15 6.64 6.15
N ASP A 203 15.11 6.31 7.02
CA ASP A 203 16.41 5.82 6.60
C ASP A 203 16.51 4.29 6.51
N SER A 204 15.51 3.59 7.07
CA SER A 204 15.41 2.13 6.99
C SER A 204 15.34 1.63 5.55
N LEU A 205 15.89 0.43 5.31
CA LEU A 205 15.88 -0.18 3.98
C LEU A 205 14.46 -0.39 3.45
N LEU A 206 13.52 -0.79 4.32
CA LEU A 206 12.13 -1.04 3.95
C LEU A 206 11.40 0.26 3.54
N PHE A 207 11.66 1.36 4.24
CA PHE A 207 11.09 2.66 3.89
C PHE A 207 11.67 3.18 2.57
N LYS A 208 12.99 3.10 2.40
CA LYS A 208 13.64 3.48 1.14
C LYS A 208 13.18 2.64 -0.04
N ALA A 209 12.93 1.34 0.17
CA ALA A 209 12.47 0.46 -0.91
C ALA A 209 11.12 0.92 -1.49
N ILE A 210 10.13 1.25 -0.65
CA ILE A 210 8.83 1.71 -1.16
C ILE A 210 8.93 3.09 -1.83
N GLU A 211 9.76 3.99 -1.29
CA GLU A 211 10.01 5.30 -1.92
C GLU A 211 10.67 5.13 -3.29
N GLN A 212 11.72 4.31 -3.39
CA GLN A 212 12.43 4.06 -4.65
C GLN A 212 11.54 3.37 -5.68
N TRP A 213 10.70 2.43 -5.25
CA TRP A 213 9.72 1.78 -6.13
C TRP A 213 8.70 2.80 -6.67
N LEU A 214 8.10 3.64 -5.82
CA LEU A 214 7.18 4.70 -6.28
C LEU A 214 7.85 5.66 -7.27
N LEU A 215 9.09 6.06 -6.99
CA LEU A 215 9.87 6.90 -7.89
C LEU A 215 10.14 6.20 -9.23
N GLY A 216 10.49 4.92 -9.22
CA GLY A 216 10.78 4.15 -10.43
C GLY A 216 9.56 3.92 -11.33
N ILE A 217 8.35 3.92 -10.77
CA ILE A 217 7.11 3.76 -11.56
C ILE A 217 6.57 5.10 -12.08
N PHE A 218 6.74 6.21 -11.33
CA PHE A 218 6.03 7.47 -11.63
C PHE A 218 6.92 8.64 -12.09
N LYS A 219 8.26 8.55 -12.02
CA LYS A 219 9.17 9.56 -12.58
C LYS A 219 9.74 9.13 -13.92
#